data_AF-A0A3B0W375-F1
#
_entry.id   AF-A0A3B0W375-F1
#
_cell.length_a   1.000
_cell.length_b   1.000
_cell.length_c   1.000
_cell.angle_alpha   90.00
_cell.angle_beta   90.00
_cell.angle_gamma   90.00
#
_symmetry.space_group_name_H-M   'P 1'
#
loop_
_entity.id
_entity.type
_entity.pdbx_description
1 polymer ?
#
loop_
_entity_poly.entity_id
_entity_poly.type
_entity_poly.pdbx_seq_one_letter_code
_entity_poly.pdbx_strand_id
1 'polypeptide(L)'
;LMVIAFGYLFAMHNLNRITDQRAKIFNDPILMNFYINNRNLFFLSSVTALIAALAIGWLEGSGPFILLLIMSIFGTLYSVKFIPPSISGLLKVKMLKEIPGSKTIFVALAWAMVLTILPAMSQGGITPLTISTFIFILLLVLVRNAVFDLFDLQGDRIVGKETMPVLLGFNKTMVLLKIIMAILFIMPLIFTPLGLMIRPYGYLLLPGLVYLFLFLVFYEKGYYTPGVRLEFALETAFIIIGFSIWLGTLLPDILI
;
A
#
# COMPACT_ATOMS: atom_id res chain seq x y z
N LEU A 1 14.71 -11.45 3.29
CA LEU A 1 13.44 -10.74 3.62
C LEU A 1 13.20 -9.38 2.93
N MET A 2 14.01 -8.31 3.11
CA MET A 2 13.72 -6.99 2.48
C MET A 2 13.65 -7.04 0.94
N VAL A 3 14.51 -7.84 0.31
CA VAL A 3 14.50 -8.05 -1.15
C VAL A 3 13.19 -8.69 -1.63
N ILE A 4 12.59 -9.58 -0.82
CA ILE A 4 11.29 -10.18 -1.11
C ILE A 4 10.20 -9.10 -1.12
N ALA A 5 10.16 -8.26 -0.08
CA ALA A 5 9.19 -7.17 0.01
C ALA A 5 9.35 -6.19 -1.17
N PHE A 6 10.58 -5.77 -1.47
CA PHE A 6 10.86 -4.93 -2.63
C PHE A 6 10.40 -5.58 -3.94
N GLY A 7 10.84 -6.81 -4.21
CA GLY A 7 10.56 -7.51 -5.47
C GLY A 7 9.07 -7.75 -5.67
N TYR A 8 8.36 -8.18 -4.62
CA TYR A 8 6.92 -8.38 -4.65
C TYR A 8 6.15 -7.07 -4.88
N LEU A 9 6.44 -6.03 -4.08
CA LEU A 9 5.76 -4.74 -4.20
C LEU A 9 6.05 -4.10 -5.56
N PHE A 10 7.31 -4.11 -6.00
CA PHE A 10 7.71 -3.59 -7.31
C PHE A 10 6.93 -4.29 -8.44
N ALA A 11 6.89 -5.63 -8.43
CA ALA A 11 6.19 -6.40 -9.43
C ALA A 11 4.69 -6.08 -9.45
N MET A 12 4.04 -6.15 -8.29
CA MET A 12 2.59 -5.94 -8.19
C MET A 12 2.19 -4.51 -8.58
N HIS A 13 2.92 -3.47 -8.13
CA HIS A 13 2.56 -2.09 -8.51
C HIS A 13 2.70 -1.83 -10.01
N ASN A 14 3.78 -2.34 -10.61
CA ASN A 14 4.00 -2.16 -12.05
C ASN A 14 2.99 -2.94 -12.89
N LEU A 15 2.71 -4.20 -12.54
CA LEU A 15 1.68 -4.99 -13.23
C LEU A 15 0.30 -4.33 -13.12
N ASN A 16 -0.06 -3.83 -11.93
CA ASN A 16 -1.33 -3.12 -11.71
C ASN A 16 -1.41 -1.84 -12.55
N ARG A 17 -0.29 -1.12 -12.67
CA ARG A 17 -0.20 0.13 -13.44
C ARG A 17 -0.29 -0.12 -14.94
N ILE A 18 0.27 -1.23 -15.43
CA ILE A 18 0.18 -1.64 -16.84
C ILE A 18 -1.26 -1.99 -17.21
N THR A 19 -2.07 -2.52 -16.29
CA THR A 19 -3.47 -2.87 -16.61
C THR A 19 -4.46 -1.71 -16.46
N ASP A 20 -4.23 -0.79 -15.53
CA ASP A 20 -5.16 0.32 -15.21
C ASP A 20 -4.83 1.63 -15.98
N GLN A 21 -4.52 1.54 -17.26
CA GLN A 21 -4.07 2.70 -18.06
C GLN A 21 -5.16 3.73 -18.34
N ARG A 22 -6.42 3.30 -18.50
CA ARG A 22 -7.51 4.16 -18.98
C ARG A 22 -7.82 5.33 -18.05
N ALA A 23 -7.90 5.09 -16.74
CA ALA A 23 -8.15 6.14 -15.74
C ALA A 23 -6.98 7.12 -15.66
N LYS A 24 -5.75 6.58 -15.68
CA LYS A 24 -4.53 7.35 -15.44
C LYS A 24 -4.16 8.32 -16.55
N ILE A 25 -4.59 8.07 -17.79
CA ILE A 25 -4.37 9.02 -18.90
C ILE A 25 -5.06 10.37 -18.63
N PHE A 26 -6.20 10.38 -17.93
CA PHE A 26 -6.90 11.61 -17.57
C PHE A 26 -6.25 12.36 -16.41
N ASN A 27 -5.49 11.67 -15.55
CA ASN A 27 -4.84 12.27 -14.38
C ASN A 27 -3.40 12.71 -14.68
N ASP A 28 -2.61 11.87 -15.36
CA ASP A 28 -1.22 12.16 -15.75
C ASP A 28 -0.88 11.53 -17.12
N PRO A 29 -1.15 12.25 -18.23
CA PRO A 29 -0.93 11.73 -19.57
C PRO A 29 0.56 11.55 -19.91
N ILE A 30 1.45 12.41 -19.39
CA ILE A 30 2.89 12.37 -19.69
C ILE A 30 3.49 11.11 -19.10
N LEU A 31 3.24 10.88 -17.81
CA LEU A 31 3.72 9.70 -17.11
C LEU A 31 3.15 8.43 -17.72
N MET A 32 1.86 8.42 -18.09
CA MET A 32 1.27 7.26 -18.74
C MET A 32 1.86 6.95 -20.11
N ASN A 33 2.17 7.97 -20.92
CA ASN A 33 2.80 7.76 -22.22
C ASN A 33 4.19 7.12 -22.07
N PHE A 34 4.97 7.54 -21.07
CA PHE A 34 6.25 6.91 -20.74
C PHE A 34 6.10 5.43 -20.37
N TYR A 35 5.10 5.07 -19.56
CA TYR A 35 4.82 3.68 -19.19
C TYR A 35 4.34 2.82 -20.37
N ILE A 36 3.52 3.39 -21.25
CA ILE A 36 3.02 2.69 -22.45
C ILE A 36 4.18 2.40 -23.40
N ASN A 37 5.04 3.39 -23.66
CA ASN A 37 6.20 3.25 -24.55
C ASN A 37 7.23 2.23 -24.02
N ASN A 38 7.35 2.10 -22.70
CA ASN A 38 8.29 1.18 -22.05
C ASN A 38 7.62 -0.05 -21.42
N ARG A 39 6.41 -0.40 -21.86
CA ARG A 39 5.59 -1.46 -21.24
C ARG A 39 6.34 -2.79 -21.10
N ASN A 40 7.07 -3.20 -22.13
CA ASN A 40 7.79 -4.47 -22.12
C ASN A 40 8.91 -4.49 -21.08
N LEU A 41 9.63 -3.38 -20.92
CA LEU A 41 10.68 -3.25 -19.90
C LEU A 41 10.09 -3.35 -18.50
N PHE A 42 8.99 -2.65 -18.21
CA PHE A 42 8.31 -2.73 -16.93
C PHE A 42 7.71 -4.11 -16.66
N PHE A 43 7.17 -4.76 -17.69
CA PHE A 43 6.65 -6.12 -17.57
C PHE A 43 7.76 -7.12 -17.26
N LEU A 44 8.84 -7.13 -18.04
CA LEU A 44 9.97 -8.05 -17.84
C LEU A 44 10.67 -7.83 -16.50
N SER A 45 10.92 -6.57 -16.12
CA SER A 45 11.50 -6.25 -14.80
C SER A 45 10.57 -6.69 -13.64
N SER A 46 9.26 -6.55 -13.80
CA SER A 46 8.29 -7.01 -12.79
C SER A 46 8.26 -8.53 -12.66
N VAL A 47 8.25 -9.24 -13.78
CA VAL A 47 8.26 -10.72 -13.79
C VAL A 47 9.55 -11.26 -13.20
N THR A 48 10.70 -10.70 -13.59
CA THR A 48 12.00 -11.09 -13.03
C THR A 48 12.10 -10.81 -11.53
N ALA A 49 11.64 -9.63 -11.07
CA ALA A 49 11.60 -9.30 -9.65
C ALA A 49 10.68 -10.24 -8.85
N LEU A 50 9.53 -10.63 -9.43
CA LEU A 50 8.60 -11.57 -8.80
C LEU A 50 9.19 -12.97 -8.69
N ILE A 51 9.82 -13.47 -9.76
CA ILE A 51 10.51 -14.77 -9.77
C ILE A 51 11.63 -14.77 -8.74
N ALA A 52 12.44 -13.71 -8.68
CA ALA A 52 13.49 -13.58 -7.68
C ALA A 52 12.93 -13.56 -6.25
N ALA A 53 11.84 -12.83 -6.00
CA ALA A 53 11.18 -12.80 -4.69
C ALA A 53 10.65 -14.19 -4.28
N LEU A 54 10.04 -14.94 -5.21
CA LEU A 54 9.57 -16.31 -4.97
C LEU A 54 10.74 -17.28 -4.72
N ALA A 55 11.82 -17.17 -5.48
CA ALA A 55 13.02 -18.00 -5.28
C ALA A 55 13.65 -17.74 -3.90
N ILE A 56 13.79 -16.48 -3.48
CA ILE A 56 14.30 -16.15 -2.14
C ILE A 56 13.30 -16.61 -1.07
N GLY A 57 11.99 -16.44 -1.30
CA GLY A 57 10.95 -16.93 -0.39
C GLY A 57 11.01 -18.44 -0.17
N TRP A 58 11.33 -19.22 -1.23
CA TRP A 58 11.58 -20.66 -1.13
C TRP A 58 12.76 -20.99 -0.22
N LEU A 59 13.85 -20.22 -0.33
CA LEU A 59 15.04 -20.39 0.50
C LEU A 59 14.80 -20.04 1.97
N GLU A 60 13.88 -19.12 2.26
CA GLU A 60 13.50 -18.71 3.64
C GLU A 60 12.58 -19.75 4.31
N GLY A 61 11.90 -20.60 3.54
CA GLY A 61 11.11 -21.71 4.05
C GLY A 61 9.75 -21.88 3.34
N SER A 62 9.11 -23.02 3.59
CA SER A 62 7.83 -23.38 2.96
C SER A 62 6.70 -22.40 3.29
N GLY A 63 6.64 -21.92 4.54
CA GLY A 63 5.64 -20.95 5.00
C GLY A 63 5.69 -19.62 4.23
N PRO A 64 6.81 -18.86 4.30
CA PRO A 64 6.99 -17.63 3.53
C PRO A 64 6.77 -17.81 2.02
N PHE A 65 7.24 -18.93 1.45
CA PHE A 65 7.01 -19.25 0.03
C PHE A 65 5.54 -19.41 -0.32
N ILE A 66 4.80 -20.25 0.41
CA ILE A 66 3.36 -20.49 0.16
C ILE A 66 2.57 -19.20 0.31
N LEU A 67 2.86 -18.42 1.36
CA LEU A 67 2.21 -17.12 1.57
C LEU A 67 2.46 -16.19 0.39
N LEU A 68 3.72 -16.05 -0.02
CA LEU A 68 4.11 -15.17 -1.14
C LEU A 68 3.49 -15.65 -2.46
N LEU A 69 3.42 -16.96 -2.69
CA LEU A 69 2.78 -17.55 -3.87
C LEU A 69 1.29 -17.22 -3.90
N ILE A 70 0.57 -17.44 -2.80
CA ILE A 70 -0.85 -17.09 -2.67
C ILE A 70 -1.05 -15.59 -2.94
N MET A 71 -0.27 -14.73 -2.29
CA MET A 71 -0.33 -13.29 -2.49
C MET A 71 -0.03 -12.86 -3.93
N SER A 72 0.84 -13.58 -4.62
CA SER A 72 1.19 -13.32 -6.03
C SER A 72 0.07 -13.75 -6.97
N ILE A 73 -0.58 -14.88 -6.69
CA ILE A 73 -1.75 -15.34 -7.42
C ILE A 73 -2.90 -14.33 -7.24
N PHE A 74 -3.24 -13.95 -6.01
CA PHE A 74 -4.28 -12.95 -5.78
C PHE A 74 -3.94 -11.59 -6.38
N GLY A 75 -2.69 -11.15 -6.24
CA GLY A 75 -2.21 -9.89 -6.81
C GLY A 75 -2.33 -9.85 -8.33
N THR A 76 -1.97 -10.94 -9.02
CA THR A 76 -2.10 -11.04 -10.48
C THR A 76 -3.54 -11.26 -10.95
N LEU A 77 -4.32 -12.09 -10.26
CA LEU A 77 -5.75 -12.30 -10.57
C LEU A 77 -6.59 -11.01 -10.40
N TYR A 78 -6.25 -10.17 -9.42
CA TYR A 78 -6.89 -8.86 -9.27
C TYR A 78 -6.56 -7.91 -10.44
N SER A 79 -5.36 -8.07 -10.99
CA SER A 79 -4.70 -7.03 -11.78
C SER A 79 -4.68 -7.35 -13.27
N VAL A 80 -4.76 -8.61 -13.65
CA VAL A 80 -4.98 -9.04 -15.03
C VAL A 80 -6.46 -9.31 -15.17
N LYS A 81 -7.14 -8.66 -16.12
CA LYS A 81 -8.49 -9.03 -16.55
C LYS A 81 -8.43 -10.40 -17.25
N PHE A 82 -8.24 -11.47 -16.49
CA PHE A 82 -8.13 -12.84 -17.01
C PHE A 82 -9.50 -13.51 -17.17
N ILE A 83 -10.50 -12.77 -17.65
CA ILE A 83 -11.79 -13.36 -18.03
C ILE A 83 -12.02 -13.09 -19.51
N PRO A 84 -11.83 -14.10 -20.37
CA PRO A 84 -12.31 -14.08 -21.75
C PRO A 84 -13.84 -13.84 -21.75
N PRO A 85 -14.39 -13.00 -22.65
CA PRO A 85 -15.82 -12.75 -22.74
C PRO A 85 -16.67 -14.03 -22.88
N SER A 86 -16.07 -15.09 -23.42
CA SER A 86 -16.71 -16.37 -23.69
C SER A 86 -17.06 -17.19 -22.43
N ILE A 87 -16.46 -16.88 -21.27
CA ILE A 87 -16.64 -17.65 -20.02
C ILE A 87 -17.46 -16.87 -18.98
N SER A 88 -17.58 -15.54 -19.12
CA SER A 88 -18.33 -14.69 -18.18
C SER A 88 -19.85 -14.92 -18.17
N GLY A 89 -20.39 -15.59 -19.19
CA GLY A 89 -21.81 -15.97 -19.23
C GLY A 89 -22.15 -17.26 -18.45
N LEU A 90 -21.20 -18.17 -18.26
CA LEU A 90 -21.40 -19.48 -17.62
C LEU A 90 -21.08 -19.46 -16.13
N LEU A 91 -20.10 -18.64 -15.73
CA LEU A 91 -19.73 -18.43 -14.34
C LEU A 91 -20.29 -17.07 -13.91
N LYS A 92 -21.40 -17.06 -13.14
CA LYS A 92 -21.81 -15.92 -12.30
C LYS A 92 -20.79 -15.65 -11.18
N VAL A 93 -19.50 -15.76 -11.46
CA VAL A 93 -18.42 -15.38 -10.55
C VAL A 93 -18.33 -13.86 -10.63
N LYS A 94 -19.23 -13.23 -9.88
CA LYS A 94 -19.15 -11.83 -9.49
C LYS A 94 -17.78 -11.62 -8.85
N MET A 95 -16.88 -10.94 -9.57
CA MET A 95 -15.48 -10.88 -9.20
C MET A 95 -15.30 -10.16 -7.84
N LEU A 96 -14.21 -10.46 -7.13
CA LEU A 96 -13.71 -9.65 -6.00
C LEU A 96 -13.55 -8.15 -6.36
N LYS A 97 -13.52 -7.83 -7.65
CA LYS A 97 -13.48 -6.49 -8.24
C LYS A 97 -14.84 -5.76 -8.21
N GLU A 98 -15.95 -6.45 -7.94
CA GLU A 98 -17.28 -5.85 -7.74
C GLU A 98 -17.47 -5.27 -6.33
N ILE A 99 -16.52 -5.51 -5.41
CA ILE A 99 -16.51 -4.79 -4.14
C ILE A 99 -15.81 -3.45 -4.40
N PRO A 100 -16.55 -2.34 -4.36
CA PRO A 100 -15.97 -1.07 -4.72
C PRO A 100 -15.03 -0.60 -3.60
N GLY A 101 -13.86 -0.06 -3.97
CA GLY A 101 -12.74 0.19 -3.04
C GLY A 101 -11.93 -1.05 -2.62
N SER A 102 -12.26 -2.25 -3.12
CA SER A 102 -11.53 -3.49 -2.80
C SER A 102 -10.05 -3.43 -3.13
N LYS A 103 -9.68 -2.78 -4.24
CA LYS A 103 -8.27 -2.62 -4.65
C LYS A 103 -7.43 -2.05 -3.52
N THR A 104 -7.93 -0.96 -2.93
CA THR A 104 -7.25 -0.18 -1.91
C THR A 104 -7.00 -1.04 -0.66
N ILE A 105 -8.00 -1.86 -0.29
CA ILE A 105 -7.91 -2.80 0.84
C ILE A 105 -6.95 -3.96 0.52
N PHE A 106 -7.06 -4.59 -0.66
CA PHE A 106 -6.17 -5.69 -1.06
C PHE A 106 -4.72 -5.26 -1.16
N VAL A 107 -4.45 -4.07 -1.70
CA VAL A 107 -3.09 -3.52 -1.74
C VAL A 107 -2.58 -3.27 -0.31
N ALA A 108 -3.39 -2.68 0.56
CA ALA A 108 -2.99 -2.46 1.96
C ALA A 108 -2.71 -3.76 2.71
N LEU A 109 -3.56 -4.78 2.53
CA LEU A 109 -3.34 -6.13 3.06
C LEU A 109 -2.04 -6.73 2.53
N ALA A 110 -1.78 -6.63 1.23
CA ALA A 110 -0.57 -7.17 0.64
C ALA A 110 0.71 -6.53 1.20
N TRP A 111 0.70 -5.21 1.42
CA TRP A 111 1.81 -4.53 2.09
C TRP A 111 1.98 -5.01 3.54
N ALA A 112 0.90 -5.04 4.31
CA ALA A 112 0.97 -5.46 5.70
C ALA A 112 1.47 -6.92 5.82
N MET A 113 0.96 -7.83 5.00
CA MET A 113 1.38 -9.25 5.00
C MET A 113 2.87 -9.40 4.67
N VAL A 114 3.36 -8.75 3.62
CA VAL A 114 4.76 -8.91 3.18
C VAL A 114 5.75 -8.23 4.13
N LEU A 115 5.33 -7.15 4.80
CA LEU A 115 6.18 -6.39 5.71
C LEU A 115 6.20 -6.93 7.14
N THR A 116 5.19 -7.68 7.58
CA THR A 116 5.13 -8.18 8.97
C THR A 116 4.95 -9.69 9.08
N ILE A 117 3.95 -10.27 8.43
CA ILE A 117 3.63 -11.70 8.58
C ILE A 117 4.70 -12.56 7.93
N LEU A 118 5.12 -12.23 6.71
CA LEU A 118 6.16 -12.98 5.99
C LEU A 118 7.47 -13.06 6.78
N PRO A 119 8.07 -11.94 7.26
CA PRO A 119 9.29 -12.03 8.06
C PRO A 119 9.08 -12.73 9.40
N ALA A 120 7.92 -12.56 10.06
CA ALA A 120 7.61 -13.28 11.30
C ALA A 120 7.55 -14.80 11.10
N MET A 121 7.01 -15.27 9.98
CA MET A 121 7.00 -16.69 9.63
C MET A 121 8.41 -17.26 9.40
N SER A 122 9.36 -16.45 8.95
CA SER A 122 10.77 -16.86 8.79
C SER A 122 11.55 -16.85 10.12
N GLN A 123 11.23 -15.93 11.05
CA GLN A 123 12.07 -15.62 12.21
C GLN A 123 11.59 -16.16 13.58
N GLY A 124 10.53 -16.98 13.64
CA GLY A 124 10.10 -17.59 14.91
C GLY A 124 8.61 -17.50 15.23
N GLY A 125 7.77 -17.10 14.26
CA GLY A 125 6.33 -17.16 14.36
C GLY A 125 5.64 -15.81 14.60
N ILE A 126 4.32 -15.83 14.55
CA ILE A 126 3.47 -14.64 14.71
C ILE A 126 3.29 -14.35 16.20
N THR A 127 3.67 -13.16 16.62
CA THR A 127 3.56 -12.69 18.02
C THR A 127 2.53 -11.55 18.13
N PRO A 128 2.12 -11.14 19.34
CA PRO A 128 1.30 -9.94 19.52
C PRO A 128 1.92 -8.68 18.91
N LEU A 129 3.26 -8.54 18.96
CA LEU A 129 4.02 -7.47 18.29
C LEU A 129 3.87 -7.50 16.77
N THR A 130 3.83 -8.70 16.18
CA THR A 130 3.63 -8.87 14.75
C THR A 130 2.23 -8.41 14.34
N ILE A 131 1.20 -8.79 15.12
CA ILE A 131 -0.20 -8.48 14.82
C ILE A 131 -0.47 -6.98 14.98
N SER A 132 0.04 -6.35 16.04
CA SER A 132 -0.10 -4.90 16.24
C SER A 132 0.58 -4.09 15.13
N THR A 133 1.79 -4.49 14.73
CA THR A 133 2.53 -3.86 13.62
C THR A 133 1.82 -4.08 12.29
N PHE A 134 1.26 -5.29 12.08
CA PHE A 134 0.44 -5.59 10.91
C PHE A 134 -0.75 -4.64 10.79
N ILE A 135 -1.52 -4.46 11.86
CA ILE A 135 -2.68 -3.56 11.88
C ILE A 135 -2.24 -2.12 11.61
N PHE A 136 -1.15 -1.68 12.24
CA PHE A 136 -0.61 -0.33 12.02
C PHE A 136 -0.24 -0.08 10.55
N ILE A 137 0.54 -0.98 9.94
CA ILE A 137 0.96 -0.87 8.54
C ILE A 137 -0.25 -0.95 7.61
N LEU A 138 -1.21 -1.84 7.90
CA LEU A 138 -2.45 -1.98 7.13
C LEU A 138 -3.21 -0.65 7.08
N LEU A 139 -3.44 -0.02 8.23
CA LEU A 139 -4.16 1.25 8.31
C LEU A 139 -3.38 2.39 7.64
N LEU A 140 -2.06 2.46 7.84
CA LEU A 140 -1.21 3.49 7.24
C LEU A 140 -1.22 3.40 5.71
N VAL A 141 -1.07 2.20 5.15
CA VAL A 141 -1.08 1.98 3.71
C VAL A 141 -2.50 2.17 3.14
N LEU A 142 -3.54 1.83 3.90
CA LEU A 142 -4.93 2.11 3.51
C LEU A 142 -5.16 3.62 3.37
N VAL A 143 -4.67 4.43 4.32
CA VAL A 143 -4.72 5.90 4.22
C VAL A 143 -3.97 6.36 2.97
N ARG A 144 -2.71 5.95 2.78
CA ARG A 144 -1.92 6.31 1.60
C ARG A 144 -2.68 6.03 0.30
N ASN A 145 -3.17 4.80 0.13
CA ASN A 145 -3.84 4.41 -1.11
C ASN A 145 -5.16 5.15 -1.32
N ALA A 146 -5.95 5.36 -0.26
CA ALA A 146 -7.19 6.13 -0.35
C ALA A 146 -6.95 7.62 -0.65
N VAL A 147 -5.81 8.18 -0.22
CA VAL A 147 -5.39 9.53 -0.61
C VAL A 147 -5.01 9.59 -2.08
N PHE A 148 -4.29 8.59 -2.62
CA PHE A 148 -4.07 8.51 -4.07
C PHE A 148 -5.39 8.40 -4.84
N ASP A 149 -6.36 7.62 -4.34
CA ASP A 149 -7.70 7.57 -4.94
C ASP A 149 -8.41 8.95 -4.89
N LEU A 150 -8.11 9.80 -3.90
CA LEU A 150 -8.61 11.18 -3.84
C LEU A 150 -7.94 12.09 -4.89
N PHE A 151 -6.65 11.90 -5.17
CA PHE A 151 -5.95 12.64 -6.23
C PHE A 151 -6.53 12.28 -7.60
N ASP A 152 -6.84 11.00 -7.79
CA ASP A 152 -7.35 10.43 -9.03
C ASP A 152 -8.87 10.56 -9.20
N LEU A 153 -9.58 11.20 -8.26
CA LEU A 153 -11.04 11.20 -8.17
C LEU A 153 -11.74 11.65 -9.46
N GLN A 154 -11.21 12.66 -10.16
CA GLN A 154 -11.83 13.16 -11.39
C GLN A 154 -11.67 12.18 -12.55
N GLY A 155 -10.46 11.70 -12.82
CA GLY A 155 -10.22 10.70 -13.87
C GLY A 155 -10.95 9.39 -13.60
N ASP A 156 -10.99 8.95 -12.34
CA ASP A 156 -11.73 7.75 -11.94
C ASP A 156 -13.24 7.88 -12.19
N ARG A 157 -13.83 9.07 -11.94
CA ARG A 157 -15.25 9.35 -12.28
C ARG A 157 -15.50 9.31 -13.78
N ILE A 158 -14.61 9.89 -14.59
CA ILE A 158 -14.75 9.94 -16.05
C ILE A 158 -14.80 8.53 -16.65
N VAL A 159 -13.99 7.60 -16.12
CA VAL A 159 -13.94 6.22 -16.63
C VAL A 159 -14.86 5.24 -15.90
N GLY A 160 -15.66 5.72 -14.93
CA GLY A 160 -16.59 4.89 -14.15
C GLY A 160 -15.90 3.89 -13.22
N LYS A 161 -14.73 4.22 -12.66
CA LYS A 161 -14.02 3.36 -11.71
C LYS A 161 -14.58 3.52 -10.30
N GLU A 162 -14.89 2.41 -9.65
CA GLU A 162 -15.51 2.40 -8.32
C GLU A 162 -14.45 2.38 -7.20
N THR A 163 -13.87 3.55 -6.91
CA THR A 163 -12.98 3.74 -5.74
C THR A 163 -13.74 4.29 -4.53
N MET A 164 -13.16 4.16 -3.33
CA MET A 164 -13.78 4.66 -2.10
C MET A 164 -14.23 6.14 -2.21
N PRO A 165 -13.41 7.08 -2.74
CA PRO A 165 -13.82 8.47 -2.90
C PRO A 165 -14.89 8.69 -3.98
N VAL A 166 -14.97 7.83 -5.00
CA VAL A 166 -16.02 7.91 -6.03
C VAL A 166 -17.37 7.55 -5.42
N LEU A 167 -17.44 6.50 -4.60
CA LEU A 167 -18.67 6.02 -3.96
C LEU A 167 -19.15 6.91 -2.81
N LEU A 168 -18.25 7.22 -1.87
CA LEU A 168 -18.59 7.93 -0.64
C LEU A 168 -18.64 9.44 -0.87
N GLY A 169 -17.93 9.92 -1.89
CA GLY A 169 -17.68 11.33 -2.13
C GLY A 169 -16.50 11.86 -1.31
N PHE A 170 -15.90 12.94 -1.81
CA PHE A 170 -14.69 13.56 -1.25
C PHE A 170 -14.81 13.83 0.26
N ASN A 171 -15.87 14.51 0.69
CA ASN A 171 -16.03 14.93 2.09
C ASN A 171 -16.12 13.74 3.05
N LYS A 172 -16.90 12.71 2.72
CA LYS A 172 -17.06 11.53 3.58
C LYS A 172 -15.77 10.73 3.64
N THR A 173 -15.06 10.59 2.52
CA THR A 173 -13.75 9.94 2.52
C THR A 173 -12.72 10.72 3.33
N MET A 174 -12.71 12.05 3.24
CA MET A 174 -11.80 12.89 4.03
C MET A 174 -12.03 12.72 5.54
N VAL A 175 -13.30 12.70 5.98
CA VAL A 175 -13.66 12.43 7.38
C VAL A 175 -13.20 11.02 7.79
N LEU A 176 -13.45 10.01 6.97
CA LEU A 176 -12.99 8.63 7.23
C LEU A 176 -11.47 8.57 7.40
N LEU A 177 -10.71 9.22 6.51
CA LEU A 177 -9.25 9.25 6.60
C LEU A 177 -8.75 9.95 7.87
N LYS A 178 -9.38 11.05 8.28
CA LYS A 178 -9.05 11.72 9.55
C LYS A 178 -9.33 10.84 10.77
N ILE A 179 -10.42 10.07 10.76
CA ILE A 179 -10.72 9.09 11.81
C ILE A 179 -9.63 8.01 11.87
N ILE A 180 -9.26 7.44 10.71
CA ILE A 180 -8.19 6.42 10.65
C ILE A 180 -6.86 7.02 11.11
N MET A 181 -6.56 8.27 10.74
CA MET A 181 -5.37 8.98 11.24
C MET A 181 -5.39 9.16 12.75
N ALA A 182 -6.53 9.52 13.35
CA ALA A 182 -6.65 9.61 14.80
C ALA A 182 -6.36 8.25 15.48
N ILE A 183 -6.86 7.15 14.91
CA ILE A 183 -6.54 5.80 15.37
C ILE A 183 -5.03 5.53 15.24
N LEU A 184 -4.43 5.83 14.09
CA LEU A 184 -2.99 5.67 13.85
C LEU A 184 -2.14 6.50 14.82
N PHE A 185 -2.61 7.66 15.26
CA PHE A 185 -1.93 8.46 16.27
C PHE A 185 -1.99 7.88 17.67
N ILE A 186 -3.17 7.39 18.06
CA ILE A 186 -3.42 6.82 19.38
C ILE A 186 -2.71 5.47 19.53
N MET A 187 -2.65 4.68 18.46
CA MET A 187 -2.07 3.34 18.48
C MET A 187 -0.64 3.31 19.05
N PRO A 188 0.36 4.05 18.54
CA PRO A 188 1.71 4.04 19.11
C PRO A 188 1.76 4.56 20.54
N LEU A 189 0.91 5.52 20.92
CA LEU A 189 0.87 6.06 22.28
C LEU A 189 0.38 5.01 23.30
N ILE A 190 -0.52 4.11 22.90
CA ILE A 190 -1.07 3.05 23.77
C ILE A 190 -0.29 1.74 23.63
N PHE A 191 0.09 1.34 22.42
CA PHE A 191 0.69 0.03 22.17
C PHE A 191 2.13 -0.06 22.65
N THR A 192 2.89 1.03 22.50
CA THR A 192 4.28 1.10 22.97
C THR A 192 4.39 0.89 24.48
N PRO A 193 3.57 1.53 25.35
CA PRO A 193 3.65 1.27 26.77
C PRO A 193 3.18 -0.14 27.16
N LEU A 194 2.22 -0.71 26.43
CA LEU A 194 1.69 -2.07 26.66
C LEU A 194 2.60 -3.19 26.14
N GLY A 195 3.77 -2.88 25.56
CA GLY A 195 4.66 -3.89 24.96
C GLY A 195 4.13 -4.49 23.65
N LEU A 196 3.14 -3.84 23.03
CA LEU A 196 2.60 -4.17 21.71
C LEU A 196 3.34 -3.42 20.59
N MET A 197 4.30 -2.55 20.90
CA MET A 197 5.29 -2.03 19.96
C MET A 197 6.65 -1.96 20.65
N ILE A 198 7.74 -2.07 19.90
CA ILE A 198 9.10 -2.03 20.45
C ILE A 198 9.40 -0.59 20.91
N ARG A 199 9.83 -0.43 22.16
CA ARG A 199 10.32 0.85 22.70
C ARG A 199 11.75 1.10 22.22
N PRO A 200 12.10 2.33 21.80
CA PRO A 200 11.28 3.55 21.71
C PRO A 200 10.57 3.68 20.35
N TYR A 201 10.82 2.76 19.42
CA TYR A 201 10.51 2.90 18.00
C TYR A 201 9.04 3.18 17.71
N GLY A 202 8.11 2.70 18.54
CA GLY A 202 6.70 3.06 18.41
C GLY A 202 6.46 4.58 18.49
N TYR A 203 7.11 5.29 19.41
CA TYR A 203 6.97 6.75 19.52
C TYR A 203 7.59 7.50 18.35
N LEU A 204 8.64 6.94 17.74
CA LEU A 204 9.33 7.53 16.58
C LEU A 204 8.49 7.48 15.29
N LEU A 205 7.31 6.83 15.32
CA LEU A 205 6.33 6.88 14.24
C LEU A 205 5.59 8.23 14.20
N LEU A 206 5.46 8.91 15.34
CA LEU A 206 4.60 10.09 15.49
C LEU A 206 4.96 11.27 14.57
N PRO A 207 6.23 11.65 14.35
CA PRO A 207 6.57 12.78 13.48
C PRO A 207 6.02 12.63 12.05
N GLY A 208 6.10 11.43 11.49
CA GLY A 208 5.56 11.15 10.16
C GLY A 208 4.03 11.12 10.11
N LEU A 209 3.38 10.68 11.19
CA LEU A 209 1.92 10.74 11.32
C LEU A 209 1.41 12.18 11.44
N VAL A 210 2.13 13.04 12.18
CA VAL A 210 1.87 14.50 12.23
C VAL A 210 1.99 15.12 10.87
N TYR A 211 3.09 14.84 10.16
CA TYR A 211 3.26 15.33 8.81
C TYR A 211 2.12 14.87 7.89
N LEU A 212 1.75 13.58 7.91
CA LEU A 212 0.68 13.04 7.06
C LEU A 212 -0.70 13.64 7.39
N PHE A 213 -0.99 13.88 8.66
CA PHE A 213 -2.25 14.52 9.07
C PHE A 213 -2.30 15.99 8.64
N LEU A 214 -1.22 16.74 8.85
CA LEU A 214 -1.12 18.13 8.36
C LEU A 214 -1.27 18.19 6.85
N PHE A 215 -0.61 17.28 6.13
CA PHE A 215 -0.75 17.12 4.70
C PHE A 215 -2.23 16.94 4.27
N LEU A 216 -2.97 16.04 4.94
CA LEU A 216 -4.39 15.83 4.67
C LEU A 216 -5.23 17.10 4.90
N VAL A 217 -4.97 17.83 5.98
CA VAL A 217 -5.68 19.09 6.30
C VAL A 217 -5.38 20.17 5.26
N PHE A 218 -4.13 20.30 4.82
CA PHE A 218 -3.75 21.26 3.79
C PHE A 218 -4.32 20.87 2.42
N TYR A 219 -4.37 19.57 2.10
CA TYR A 219 -5.00 19.06 0.88
C TYR A 219 -6.50 19.35 0.85
N GLU A 220 -7.22 19.11 1.95
CA GLU A 220 -8.65 19.41 2.07
C GLU A 220 -8.95 20.91 1.87
N LYS A 221 -8.07 21.79 2.37
CA LYS A 221 -8.19 23.25 2.21
C LYS A 221 -7.81 23.77 0.81
N GLY A 222 -7.38 22.89 -0.10
CA GLY A 222 -7.04 23.26 -1.48
C GLY A 222 -5.67 23.94 -1.65
N TYR A 223 -4.75 23.80 -0.70
CA TYR A 223 -3.40 24.40 -0.81
C TYR A 223 -2.49 23.69 -1.81
N TYR A 224 -2.85 22.48 -2.24
CA TYR A 224 -2.05 21.71 -3.19
C TYR A 224 -2.74 21.60 -4.55
N THR A 225 -1.95 21.81 -5.59
CA THR A 225 -2.33 21.49 -6.97
C THR A 225 -2.05 20.02 -7.27
N PRO A 226 -2.93 19.31 -8.00
CA PRO A 226 -2.67 17.95 -8.46
C PRO A 226 -1.35 17.83 -9.24
N GLY A 227 -0.72 16.66 -9.14
CA GLY A 227 0.50 16.30 -9.89
C GLY A 227 1.64 15.76 -9.02
N VAL A 228 2.82 15.60 -9.62
CA VAL A 228 3.99 14.91 -9.01
C VAL A 228 4.39 15.48 -7.65
N ARG A 229 4.28 16.79 -7.44
CA ARG A 229 4.61 17.43 -6.14
C ARG A 229 3.70 16.94 -5.02
N LEU A 230 2.42 16.72 -5.32
CA LEU A 230 1.43 16.25 -4.36
C LEU A 230 1.68 14.79 -3.99
N GLU A 231 1.99 13.95 -4.99
CA GLU A 231 2.38 12.56 -4.76
C GLU A 231 3.65 12.46 -3.92
N PHE A 232 4.67 13.26 -4.25
CA PHE A 232 5.92 13.31 -3.49
C PHE A 232 5.70 13.78 -2.04
N ALA A 233 4.86 14.79 -1.84
CA ALA A 233 4.51 15.28 -0.51
C ALA A 233 3.84 14.19 0.33
N LEU A 234 2.94 13.39 -0.24
CA LEU A 234 2.33 12.24 0.46
C LEU A 234 3.39 11.19 0.85
N GLU A 235 4.25 10.80 -0.08
CA GLU A 235 5.29 9.78 0.16
C GLU A 235 6.35 10.23 1.17
N THR A 236 6.57 11.54 1.31
CA THR A 236 7.52 12.10 2.29
C THR A 236 7.17 11.68 3.72
N ALA A 237 5.90 11.40 4.03
CA ALA A 237 5.50 10.86 5.33
C ALA A 237 6.23 9.55 5.67
N PHE A 238 6.36 8.64 4.71
CA PHE A 238 7.04 7.35 4.90
C PHE A 238 8.55 7.53 5.06
N ILE A 239 9.14 8.51 4.36
CA ILE A 239 10.55 8.88 4.52
C ILE A 239 10.80 9.41 5.93
N ILE A 240 9.93 10.29 6.44
CA ILE A 240 10.03 10.82 7.81
C ILE A 240 9.92 9.68 8.83
N ILE A 241 8.96 8.75 8.65
CA ILE A 241 8.81 7.58 9.53
C ILE A 241 10.11 6.75 9.53
N GLY A 242 10.60 6.36 8.34
CA GLY A 242 11.80 5.54 8.21
C GLY A 242 13.04 6.21 8.79
N PHE A 243 13.22 7.50 8.50
CA PHE A 243 14.33 8.29 9.02
C PHE A 243 14.27 8.47 10.53
N SER A 244 13.08 8.68 11.10
CA SER A 244 12.91 8.82 12.55
C SER A 244 13.26 7.52 13.28
N ILE A 245 12.81 6.37 12.77
CA ILE A 245 13.18 5.05 13.31
C ILE A 245 14.67 4.81 13.19
N TRP A 246 15.26 5.08 12.02
CA TRP A 246 16.69 4.91 11.78
C TRP A 246 17.53 5.78 12.71
N LEU A 247 17.16 7.05 12.90
CA LEU A 247 17.83 7.94 13.85
C LEU A 247 17.74 7.38 15.29
N GLY A 248 16.60 6.80 15.65
CA GLY A 248 16.42 6.09 16.91
C GLY A 248 17.39 4.94 17.13
N THR A 249 17.78 4.21 16.07
CA THR A 249 18.77 3.13 16.17
C THR A 249 20.21 3.62 16.42
N LEU A 250 20.49 4.91 16.15
CA LEU A 250 21.80 5.52 16.35
C LEU A 250 21.94 6.18 17.73
N LEU A 251 20.83 6.43 18.42
CA LEU A 251 20.85 7.03 19.75
C LEU A 251 21.21 5.93 20.77
N PRO A 252 22.21 6.14 21.64
CA PRO A 252 22.53 5.19 22.70
C PRO A 252 21.34 5.03 23.66
N ASP A 253 21.24 3.86 24.31
CA ASP A 253 20.18 3.41 25.22
C ASP A 253 19.90 4.32 26.45
N ILE A 254 20.45 5.53 26.49
CA ILE A 254 20.42 6.45 27.62
C ILE A 254 19.15 7.35 27.62
N LEU A 255 18.34 7.32 26.56
CA LEU A 255 17.16 8.20 26.41
C LEU A 255 15.83 7.45 26.17
N ILE A 256 15.77 6.15 26.49
CA ILE A 256 14.64 5.25 26.19
C ILE A 256 14.10 4.58 27.45
#